data_AF-A0A7S0IAL0-F1
#
_entry.id   AF-A0A7S0IAL0-F1
#
_cell.length_a   1.000
_cell.length_b   1.000
_cell.length_c   1.000
_cell.angle_alpha   90.00
_cell.angle_beta   90.00
_cell.angle_gamma   90.00
#
_symmetry.space_group_name_H-M   'P 1'
#
loop_
_entity.id
_entity.type
_entity.pdbx_description
1 polymer ?
#
loop_
_entity_poly.entity_id
_entity_poly.type
_entity_poly.pdbx_seq_one_letter_code
_entity_poly.pdbx_strand_id
1 'polypeptide(L)'
;VPETHLPTWNTPQKATFCAAHVPHIDMACAVLQPPSPVEEMFGRRPAEPSAGLAFLPATLDRLATSAADLRRFLARVHFAHETVPGMMPGALYHPTEAFDLAKARYEHVWMPLLASENSASPRKLAAPLDVQWMHHLHRLDPDAYRVDCERAFGRLVDPADPFLVAGDGAPSEDQAAESFARAAWNALAPEWPFDLEDALIDHRRRGGRLPRSRAISFDSSSCDTVGSATRQGGFLWQGLPRET
;
A
#
# COMPACT_ATOMS: atom_id res chain seq x y z
N VAL A 1 -18.36 29.30 34.39
CA VAL A 1 -17.50 28.40 35.18
C VAL A 1 -18.37 27.21 35.59
N PRO A 2 -18.09 26.04 35.02
CA PRO A 2 -17.38 25.03 35.79
C PRO A 2 -16.17 24.46 35.06
N GLU A 3 -15.09 24.27 35.81
CA GLU A 3 -13.86 23.60 35.40
C GLU A 3 -14.06 22.08 35.51
N THR A 4 -13.75 21.37 34.42
CA THR A 4 -13.64 19.91 34.39
C THR A 4 -12.17 19.52 34.37
N HIS A 5 -11.71 18.88 35.45
CA HIS A 5 -10.36 18.33 35.59
C HIS A 5 -10.10 17.21 34.57
N LEU A 6 -9.02 17.36 33.80
CA LEU A 6 -8.39 16.32 32.98
C LEU A 6 -7.39 15.51 33.83
N PRO A 7 -7.32 14.18 33.70
CA PRO A 7 -6.22 13.40 34.27
C PRO A 7 -5.01 13.39 33.31
N THR A 8 -3.85 13.73 33.86
CA THR A 8 -2.53 13.73 33.19
C THR A 8 -1.97 12.31 33.11
N TRP A 9 -1.56 11.87 31.92
CA TRP A 9 -0.83 10.62 31.72
C TRP A 9 0.68 10.86 31.76
N ASN A 10 1.33 10.21 32.72
CA ASN A 10 2.78 10.18 32.91
C ASN A 10 3.46 9.21 31.94
N THR A 11 4.68 9.59 31.55
CA THR A 11 5.67 8.90 30.72
C THR A 11 6.04 7.50 31.21
N PRO A 12 6.28 6.50 30.34
CA PRO A 12 6.82 5.21 30.76
C PRO A 12 8.35 5.22 30.90
N GLN A 13 8.82 4.70 32.05
CA GLN A 13 10.22 4.46 32.39
C GLN A 13 10.80 3.25 31.63
N LYS A 14 12.07 3.37 31.24
CA LYS A 14 12.91 2.28 30.70
C LYS A 14 13.06 1.15 31.70
N ALA A 15 12.72 -0.08 31.31
CA ALA A 15 13.09 -1.29 32.03
C ALA A 15 14.22 -2.01 31.28
N THR A 16 15.41 -1.97 31.89
CA THR A 16 16.60 -2.75 31.51
C THR A 16 16.47 -4.12 32.19
N PHE A 17 16.55 -5.23 31.43
CA PHE A 17 16.58 -6.57 32.02
C PHE A 17 18.01 -7.12 32.01
N CYS A 18 18.54 -7.36 33.20
CA CYS A 18 19.84 -8.00 33.43
C CYS A 18 19.72 -9.51 33.26
N ALA A 19 20.69 -10.11 32.54
CA ALA A 19 20.86 -11.55 32.46
C ALA A 19 21.41 -12.11 33.77
N ALA A 20 20.78 -13.15 34.30
CA ALA A 20 21.30 -13.95 35.41
C ALA A 20 21.71 -15.34 34.90
N HIS A 21 22.96 -15.68 35.20
CA HIS A 21 23.65 -16.96 35.01
C HIS A 21 23.21 -17.97 36.08
N VAL A 22 23.16 -19.28 35.77
CA VAL A 22 23.62 -20.43 36.62
C VAL A 22 23.82 -21.68 35.70
N PRO A 23 24.78 -22.59 36.00
CA PRO A 23 25.55 -23.35 34.99
C PRO A 23 25.49 -24.91 35.08
N HIS A 24 26.28 -25.54 34.19
CA HIS A 24 26.94 -26.87 34.24
C HIS A 24 26.13 -28.18 34.10
N ILE A 25 26.46 -29.00 33.09
CA ILE A 25 27.30 -30.23 33.19
C ILE A 25 27.61 -30.80 31.79
N ASP A 26 28.82 -31.34 31.69
CA ASP A 26 29.62 -31.75 30.53
C ASP A 26 29.28 -33.11 29.89
N MET A 27 29.54 -33.18 28.57
CA MET A 27 30.41 -34.13 27.86
C MET A 27 30.06 -35.64 27.72
N ALA A 28 29.85 -36.01 26.45
CA ALA A 28 30.27 -37.22 25.71
C ALA A 28 29.79 -38.63 26.12
N CYS A 29 29.20 -39.34 25.15
CA CYS A 29 29.62 -40.70 24.77
C CYS A 29 29.00 -41.11 23.42
N ALA A 30 29.87 -41.41 22.44
CA ALA A 30 29.52 -42.10 21.22
C ALA A 30 29.77 -43.61 21.42
N VAL A 31 28.74 -44.45 21.24
CA VAL A 31 28.89 -45.91 21.01
C VAL A 31 27.76 -46.42 20.09
N LEU A 32 28.16 -46.78 18.86
CA LEU A 32 27.78 -47.89 17.97
C LEU A 32 26.38 -48.58 18.08
N GLN A 33 25.75 -48.76 16.90
CA GLN A 33 24.40 -49.25 16.55
C GLN A 33 24.04 -50.70 16.92
N PRO A 34 22.77 -51.14 16.71
CA PRO A 34 22.42 -51.87 15.46
C PRO A 34 21.05 -51.50 14.82
N PRO A 35 20.78 -51.88 13.56
CA PRO A 35 19.59 -51.50 12.80
C PRO A 35 18.35 -52.34 13.16
N SER A 36 17.17 -51.71 13.19
CA SER A 36 15.87 -52.39 13.33
C SER A 36 15.28 -52.69 11.93
N PRO A 37 14.85 -53.94 11.64
CA PRO A 37 14.33 -54.32 10.34
C PRO A 37 12.81 -54.15 10.30
N VAL A 38 12.33 -52.99 9.83
CA VAL A 38 10.92 -52.81 9.45
C VAL A 38 10.77 -51.90 8.22
N GLU A 39 11.63 -52.09 7.21
CA GLU A 39 11.48 -51.46 5.89
C GLU A 39 10.98 -52.43 4.80
N GLU A 40 10.49 -53.61 5.18
CA GLU A 40 9.92 -54.60 4.25
C GLU A 40 8.42 -54.81 4.48
N MET A 41 7.60 -53.79 4.22
CA MET A 41 6.16 -54.06 3.98
C MET A 41 5.36 -52.96 3.25
N PHE A 42 6.01 -51.88 2.81
CA PHE A 42 5.39 -50.92 1.91
C PHE A 42 6.31 -50.74 0.72
N GLY A 43 5.87 -51.20 -0.46
CA GLY A 43 6.60 -51.06 -1.71
C GLY A 43 7.10 -49.62 -1.88
N ARG A 44 8.35 -49.48 -2.34
CA ARG A 44 9.02 -48.21 -2.62
C ARG A 44 8.03 -47.27 -3.32
N ARG A 45 7.59 -46.22 -2.62
CA ARG A 45 6.81 -45.15 -3.24
C ARG A 45 7.62 -44.69 -4.45
N PRO A 46 7.08 -44.71 -5.68
CA PRO A 46 7.77 -44.09 -6.81
C PRO A 46 8.13 -42.68 -6.36
N ALA A 47 9.40 -42.28 -6.51
CA ALA A 47 9.80 -40.91 -6.24
C ALA A 47 8.79 -40.02 -6.97
N GLU A 48 8.01 -39.24 -6.22
CA GLU A 48 7.12 -38.29 -6.86
C GLU A 48 8.02 -37.44 -7.76
N PRO A 49 7.72 -37.31 -9.06
CA PRO A 49 8.43 -36.34 -9.85
C PRO A 49 8.21 -35.03 -9.09
N SER A 50 9.30 -34.43 -8.61
CA SER A 50 9.29 -33.10 -8.00
C SER A 50 8.85 -32.13 -9.10
N ALA A 51 7.55 -32.10 -9.33
CA ALA A 51 6.94 -31.44 -10.45
C ALA A 51 6.87 -29.97 -10.07
N GLY A 52 7.81 -29.21 -10.61
CA GLY A 52 7.49 -27.93 -11.20
C GLY A 52 7.72 -26.72 -10.31
N LEU A 53 8.71 -25.93 -10.75
CA LEU A 53 8.92 -24.51 -10.46
C LEU A 53 9.29 -24.17 -9.01
N ALA A 54 10.50 -24.59 -8.62
CA ALA A 54 11.23 -23.79 -7.65
C ALA A 54 11.55 -22.43 -8.30
N PHE A 55 10.85 -21.38 -7.88
CA PHE A 55 11.20 -20.01 -8.28
C PHE A 55 12.68 -19.77 -7.97
N LEU A 56 13.39 -19.09 -8.87
CA LEU A 56 14.76 -18.65 -8.59
C LEU A 56 14.78 -17.86 -7.26
N PRO A 57 15.81 -17.99 -6.40
CA PRO A 57 15.88 -17.25 -5.15
C PRO A 57 15.64 -15.74 -5.32
N ALA A 58 16.22 -15.14 -6.36
CA ALA A 58 15.98 -13.73 -6.70
C ALA A 58 14.50 -13.39 -7.03
N THR A 59 13.71 -14.36 -7.51
CA THR A 59 12.27 -14.17 -7.71
C THR A 59 11.53 -14.23 -6.38
N LEU A 60 11.91 -15.15 -5.48
CA LEU A 60 11.37 -15.20 -4.13
C LEU A 60 11.67 -13.89 -3.37
N ASP A 61 12.89 -13.38 -3.48
CA ASP A 61 13.29 -12.11 -2.86
C ASP A 61 12.46 -10.94 -3.39
N ARG A 62 12.28 -10.85 -4.71
CA ARG A 62 11.42 -9.81 -5.32
C ARG A 62 9.97 -9.92 -4.83
N LEU A 63 9.41 -11.13 -4.78
CA LEU A 63 8.05 -11.35 -4.28
C LEU A 63 7.94 -10.95 -2.79
N ALA A 64 8.94 -11.29 -1.98
CA ALA A 64 8.96 -10.92 -0.56
C ALA A 64 9.03 -9.40 -0.39
N THR A 65 9.86 -8.70 -1.16
CA THR A 65 9.91 -7.23 -1.18
C THR A 65 8.57 -6.64 -1.59
N SER A 66 7.99 -7.08 -2.72
CA SER A 66 6.69 -6.57 -3.19
C SER A 66 5.56 -6.83 -2.20
N ALA A 67 5.56 -7.97 -1.52
CA ALA A 67 4.58 -8.28 -0.48
C ALA A 67 4.75 -7.38 0.75
N ALA A 68 6.00 -7.11 1.16
CA ALA A 68 6.28 -6.19 2.25
C ALA A 68 5.84 -4.76 1.92
N ASP A 69 6.12 -4.29 0.69
CA ASP A 69 5.75 -2.95 0.23
C ASP A 69 4.23 -2.80 0.12
N LEU A 70 3.54 -3.79 -0.45
CA LEU A 70 2.09 -3.83 -0.47
C LEU A 70 1.50 -3.78 0.95
N ARG A 71 2.05 -4.55 1.90
CA ARG A 71 1.59 -4.53 3.30
C ARG A 71 1.77 -3.15 3.94
N ARG A 72 2.92 -2.49 3.74
CA ARG A 72 3.17 -1.13 4.24
C ARG A 72 2.19 -0.14 3.62
N PHE A 73 1.98 -0.23 2.31
CA PHE A 73 1.04 0.64 1.59
C PHE A 73 -0.40 0.47 2.11
N LEU A 74 -0.88 -0.77 2.25
CA LEU A 74 -2.21 -1.05 2.80
C LEU A 74 -2.36 -0.57 4.25
N ALA A 75 -1.31 -0.69 5.07
CA ALA A 75 -1.31 -0.14 6.42
C ALA A 75 -1.45 1.39 6.41
N ARG A 76 -0.72 2.09 5.54
CA ARG A 76 -0.86 3.55 5.39
C ARG A 76 -2.28 3.95 4.97
N VAL A 77 -2.89 3.24 4.01
CA VAL A 77 -4.29 3.49 3.61
C VAL A 77 -5.26 3.26 4.77
N HIS A 78 -5.08 2.18 5.53
CA HIS A 78 -5.96 1.84 6.65
C HIS A 78 -5.87 2.87 7.80
N PHE A 79 -4.65 3.24 8.17
CA PHE A 79 -4.35 4.16 9.26
C PHE A 79 -4.28 5.63 8.82
N ALA A 80 -4.66 5.97 7.59
CA ALA A 80 -4.65 7.34 7.08
C ALA A 80 -5.45 8.33 7.98
N HIS A 81 -6.47 7.83 8.68
CA HIS A 81 -7.25 8.62 9.62
C HIS A 81 -6.45 9.11 10.85
N GLU A 82 -5.33 8.47 11.16
CA GLU A 82 -4.43 8.88 12.25
C GLU A 82 -3.52 10.04 11.83
N THR A 83 -3.21 10.14 10.54
CA THR A 83 -2.29 11.16 9.99
C THR A 83 -3.02 12.30 9.28
N VAL A 84 -4.27 12.10 8.87
CA VAL A 84 -5.13 13.09 8.20
C VAL A 84 -6.27 13.52 9.12
N PRO A 85 -6.20 14.71 9.75
CA PRO A 85 -7.22 15.21 10.66
C PRO A 85 -8.64 15.23 10.06
N GLY A 86 -9.59 14.71 10.83
CA GLY A 86 -11.01 14.71 10.46
C GLY A 86 -11.38 13.72 9.35
N MET A 87 -10.49 12.79 9.02
CA MET A 87 -10.79 11.62 8.19
C MET A 87 -11.30 10.48 9.07
N MET A 88 -12.35 9.77 8.62
CA MET A 88 -12.89 8.63 9.36
C MET A 88 -12.09 7.35 9.09
N PRO A 89 -11.97 6.44 10.07
CA PRO A 89 -11.45 5.10 9.82
C PRO A 89 -12.22 4.43 8.69
N GLY A 90 -11.50 3.83 7.76
CA GLY A 90 -12.12 3.14 6.63
C GLY A 90 -12.67 4.04 5.53
N ALA A 91 -12.46 5.38 5.58
CA ALA A 91 -13.05 6.31 4.61
C ALA A 91 -12.66 6.02 3.14
N LEU A 92 -11.51 5.39 2.89
CA LEU A 92 -11.08 5.00 1.54
C LEU A 92 -11.54 3.60 1.08
N TYR A 93 -12.35 2.88 1.87
CA TYR A 93 -12.82 1.54 1.50
C TYR A 93 -14.25 1.51 0.97
N HIS A 94 -15.01 2.59 1.17
CA HIS A 94 -16.43 2.68 0.85
C HIS A 94 -16.71 4.02 0.16
N PRO A 95 -17.85 4.19 -0.56
CA PRO A 95 -18.22 5.44 -1.23
C PRO A 95 -18.53 6.56 -0.23
N THR A 96 -17.47 7.14 0.35
CA THR A 96 -17.50 8.30 1.22
C THR A 96 -17.02 9.54 0.45
N GLU A 97 -17.14 10.72 1.06
CA GLU A 97 -16.58 11.94 0.47
C GLU A 97 -15.07 11.82 0.16
N ALA A 98 -14.31 11.11 1.00
CA ALA A 98 -12.88 10.93 0.80
C ALA A 98 -12.60 10.00 -0.38
N PHE A 99 -13.41 8.95 -0.53
CA PHE A 99 -13.31 8.03 -1.65
C PHE A 99 -13.67 8.70 -2.98
N ASP A 100 -14.80 9.40 -3.03
CA ASP A 100 -15.25 10.07 -4.25
C ASP A 100 -14.28 11.18 -4.66
N LEU A 101 -13.74 11.93 -3.69
CA LEU A 101 -12.70 12.91 -3.94
C LEU A 101 -11.40 12.27 -4.44
N ALA A 102 -10.97 11.15 -3.85
CA ALA A 102 -9.79 10.42 -4.29
C ALA A 102 -9.94 9.93 -5.74
N LYS A 103 -11.11 9.39 -6.09
CA LYS A 103 -11.43 8.98 -7.47
C LYS A 103 -11.37 10.18 -8.42
N ALA A 104 -11.98 11.31 -8.05
CA ALA A 104 -11.94 12.52 -8.86
C ALA A 104 -10.51 13.04 -9.07
N ARG A 105 -9.69 13.06 -8.02
CA ARG A 105 -8.28 13.47 -8.07
C ARG A 105 -7.44 12.54 -8.96
N TYR A 106 -7.69 11.25 -8.86
CA TYR A 106 -7.08 10.23 -9.71
C TYR A 106 -7.42 10.43 -11.21
N GLU A 107 -8.69 10.63 -11.52
CA GLU A 107 -9.20 10.79 -12.89
C GLU A 107 -8.85 12.14 -13.52
N HIS A 108 -8.95 13.23 -12.76
CA HIS A 108 -8.83 14.57 -13.32
C HIS A 108 -7.41 15.14 -13.27
N VAL A 109 -6.53 14.57 -12.43
CA VAL A 109 -5.18 15.11 -12.22
C VAL A 109 -4.12 14.05 -12.43
N TRP A 110 -4.15 12.96 -11.68
CA TRP A 110 -3.04 12.01 -11.64
C TRP A 110 -2.83 11.24 -12.93
N MET A 111 -3.88 10.64 -13.49
CA MET A 111 -3.75 9.87 -14.74
C MET A 111 -3.34 10.76 -15.92
N PRO A 112 -3.92 11.96 -16.12
CA PRO A 112 -3.41 12.90 -17.11
C PRO A 112 -1.95 13.32 -16.88
N LEU A 113 -1.54 13.52 -15.63
CA LEU A 113 -0.15 13.84 -15.26
C LEU A 113 0.79 12.71 -15.68
N LEU A 114 0.52 11.47 -15.27
CA LEU A 114 1.34 10.31 -15.64
C LEU A 114 1.39 10.11 -17.16
N ALA A 115 0.27 10.32 -17.86
CA ALA A 115 0.22 10.25 -19.31
C ALA A 115 1.05 11.36 -19.99
N SER A 116 1.28 12.49 -19.31
CA SER A 116 2.07 13.62 -19.82
C SER A 116 3.59 13.46 -19.60
N GLU A 117 4.02 12.63 -18.66
CA GLU A 117 5.43 12.35 -18.32
C GLU A 117 6.17 11.53 -19.41
N ASN A 118 5.72 11.64 -20.66
CA ASN A 118 6.08 10.89 -21.87
C ASN A 118 7.59 10.89 -22.15
N SER A 119 8.31 10.01 -21.46
CA SER A 119 9.77 9.89 -21.55
C SER A 119 10.15 8.42 -21.67
N ALA A 120 11.18 8.15 -22.47
CA ALA A 120 11.83 6.82 -22.56
C ALA A 120 12.32 6.29 -21.20
N SER A 121 12.46 7.18 -20.22
CA SER A 121 12.70 6.90 -18.81
C SER A 121 11.70 7.69 -17.95
N PRO A 122 10.54 7.12 -17.59
CA PRO A 122 9.58 7.81 -16.73
C PRO A 122 10.22 8.10 -15.37
N ARG A 123 10.05 9.33 -14.89
CA ARG A 123 10.57 9.73 -13.59
C ARG A 123 9.75 9.05 -12.48
N LYS A 124 10.40 8.73 -11.36
CA LYS A 124 9.72 8.28 -10.15
C LYS A 124 8.93 9.46 -9.55
N LEU A 125 7.64 9.27 -9.30
CA LEU A 125 6.75 10.26 -8.70
C LEU A 125 6.03 9.62 -7.52
N ALA A 126 6.02 10.29 -6.36
CA ALA A 126 5.23 9.87 -5.22
C ALA A 126 3.83 10.48 -5.32
N ALA A 127 2.79 9.68 -5.55
CA ALA A 127 1.42 10.21 -5.63
C ALA A 127 0.87 10.53 -4.23
N PRO A 128 -0.15 11.39 -4.12
CA PRO A 128 -0.96 11.46 -2.90
C PRO A 128 -1.50 10.06 -2.53
N LEU A 129 -1.53 9.72 -1.24
CA LEU A 129 -1.90 8.37 -0.75
C LEU A 129 -3.25 7.88 -1.30
N ASP A 130 -4.27 8.72 -1.25
CA ASP A 130 -5.62 8.42 -1.71
C ASP A 130 -5.69 8.22 -3.23
N VAL A 131 -4.90 8.98 -3.98
CA VAL A 131 -4.77 8.87 -5.43
C VAL A 131 -4.06 7.57 -5.81
N GLN A 132 -2.96 7.25 -5.13
CA GLN A 132 -2.26 5.98 -5.36
C GLN A 132 -3.15 4.80 -4.99
N TRP A 133 -3.99 4.94 -3.97
CA TRP A 133 -4.98 3.95 -3.61
C TRP A 133 -5.96 3.70 -4.76
N MET A 134 -6.53 4.75 -5.37
CA MET A 134 -7.39 4.58 -6.55
C MET A 134 -6.66 3.92 -7.72
N HIS A 135 -5.40 4.29 -7.96
CA HIS A 135 -4.59 3.68 -9.00
C HIS A 135 -4.31 2.20 -8.74
N HIS A 136 -4.06 1.83 -7.48
CA HIS A 136 -3.90 0.44 -7.06
C HIS A 136 -5.20 -0.34 -7.29
N LEU A 137 -6.33 0.19 -6.83
CA LEU A 137 -7.64 -0.45 -6.98
C LEU A 137 -8.01 -0.70 -8.43
N HIS A 138 -7.75 0.26 -9.31
CA HIS A 138 -8.00 0.12 -10.73
C HIS A 138 -7.17 -1.02 -11.33
N ARG A 139 -5.88 -1.12 -10.95
CA ARG A 139 -4.96 -2.17 -11.45
C ARG A 139 -5.24 -3.57 -10.91
N LEU A 140 -6.11 -3.73 -9.93
CA LEU A 140 -6.60 -5.06 -9.51
C LEU A 140 -7.52 -5.68 -10.57
N ASP A 141 -8.06 -4.88 -11.49
CA ASP A 141 -8.73 -5.32 -12.71
C ASP A 141 -7.87 -4.93 -13.93
N PRO A 142 -6.91 -5.77 -14.33
CA PRO A 142 -5.95 -5.43 -15.38
C PRO A 142 -6.60 -5.25 -16.76
N ASP A 143 -7.76 -5.86 -17.01
CA ASP A 143 -8.48 -5.73 -18.27
C ASP A 143 -9.20 -4.37 -18.34
N ALA A 144 -9.95 -4.01 -17.29
CA ALA A 144 -10.58 -2.69 -17.19
C ALA A 144 -9.55 -1.56 -17.25
N TYR A 145 -8.46 -1.69 -16.49
CA TYR A 145 -7.39 -0.70 -16.46
C TYR A 145 -6.74 -0.48 -17.82
N ARG A 146 -6.48 -1.56 -18.57
CA ARG A 146 -5.93 -1.47 -19.91
C ARG A 146 -6.90 -0.76 -20.86
N VAL A 147 -8.17 -1.17 -20.86
CA VAL A 147 -9.21 -0.58 -21.72
C VAL A 147 -9.33 0.92 -21.47
N ASP A 148 -9.36 1.34 -20.20
CA ASP A 148 -9.49 2.75 -19.84
C ASP A 148 -8.24 3.56 -20.24
N CYS A 149 -7.04 3.01 -20.06
CA CYS A 149 -5.80 3.66 -20.49
C CYS A 149 -5.70 3.77 -22.03
N GLU A 150 -6.03 2.71 -22.76
CA GLU A 150 -6.05 2.72 -24.22
C GLU A 150 -7.09 3.71 -24.76
N ARG A 151 -8.28 3.75 -24.16
CA ARG A 151 -9.35 4.68 -24.53
C ARG A 151 -8.95 6.15 -24.33
N ALA A 152 -8.30 6.46 -23.20
CA ALA A 152 -7.96 7.84 -22.86
C ALA A 152 -6.63 8.33 -23.46
N PHE A 153 -5.63 7.46 -23.54
CA PHE A 153 -4.24 7.83 -23.84
C PHE A 153 -3.62 7.06 -25.01
N GLY A 154 -4.33 6.09 -25.58
CA GLY A 154 -3.84 5.23 -26.67
C GLY A 154 -2.74 4.26 -26.25
N ARG A 155 -2.46 4.13 -24.95
CA ARG A 155 -1.41 3.26 -24.40
C ARG A 155 -1.64 3.00 -22.92
N LEU A 156 -0.98 1.97 -22.38
CA LEU A 156 -0.91 1.72 -20.94
C LEU A 156 -0.06 2.81 -20.25
N VAL A 157 -0.52 3.31 -19.11
CA VAL A 157 0.13 4.39 -18.34
C VAL A 157 0.44 3.89 -16.93
N ASP A 158 1.60 3.29 -16.73
CA ASP A 158 1.99 2.75 -15.42
C ASP A 158 2.94 3.66 -14.64
N PRO A 159 2.80 3.71 -13.30
CA PRO A 159 3.73 4.43 -12.45
C PRO A 159 5.04 3.66 -12.36
N ALA A 160 6.16 4.39 -12.33
CA ALA A 160 7.49 3.78 -12.15
C ALA A 160 7.62 3.03 -10.81
N ASP A 161 6.90 3.48 -9.78
CA ASP A 161 6.78 2.80 -8.50
C ASP A 161 5.31 2.77 -8.05
N PRO A 162 4.71 1.58 -7.91
CA PRO A 162 3.30 1.42 -7.59
C PRO A 162 2.94 1.64 -6.11
N PHE A 163 3.92 1.77 -5.21
CA PHE A 163 3.68 1.89 -3.76
C PHE A 163 4.32 3.14 -3.14
N LEU A 164 5.06 3.92 -3.93
CA LEU A 164 5.61 5.19 -3.47
C LEU A 164 4.51 6.25 -3.34
N VAL A 165 4.27 6.71 -2.10
CA VAL A 165 3.22 7.67 -1.78
C VAL A 165 3.65 8.77 -0.82
N ALA A 166 2.95 9.90 -0.92
CA ALA A 166 3.09 11.11 -0.13
C ALA A 166 1.71 11.68 0.22
N GLY A 167 1.67 12.84 0.86
CA GLY A 167 0.45 13.67 0.97
C GLY A 167 -0.62 13.17 1.94
N ASP A 168 -0.29 12.20 2.80
CA ASP A 168 -1.09 11.74 3.94
C ASP A 168 -0.63 12.32 5.28
N GLY A 169 0.29 13.30 5.27
CA GLY A 169 0.92 13.87 6.47
C GLY A 169 2.20 13.15 6.91
N ALA A 170 2.51 11.98 6.34
CA ALA A 170 3.79 11.30 6.54
C ALA A 170 4.78 11.63 5.40
N PRO A 171 6.10 11.70 5.67
CA PRO A 171 7.08 11.92 4.62
C PRO A 171 7.12 10.72 3.65
N SER A 172 7.33 11.00 2.37
CA SER A 172 7.62 9.98 1.36
C SER A 172 8.95 9.29 1.66
N GLU A 173 9.06 8.01 1.29
CA GLU A 173 10.34 7.28 1.30
C GLU A 173 11.36 7.86 0.29
N ASP A 174 10.88 8.62 -0.70
CA ASP A 174 11.69 9.34 -1.68
C ASP A 174 11.24 10.81 -1.76
N GLN A 175 11.98 11.69 -1.09
CA GLN A 175 11.70 13.12 -1.03
C GLN A 175 11.86 13.83 -2.38
N ALA A 176 12.74 13.33 -3.25
CA ALA A 176 12.93 13.91 -4.57
C ALA A 176 11.73 13.61 -5.46
N ALA A 177 11.29 12.35 -5.47
CA ALA A 177 10.09 11.91 -6.19
C ALA A 177 8.82 12.64 -5.68
N GLU A 178 8.70 12.87 -4.37
CA GLU A 178 7.63 13.71 -3.81
C GLU A 178 7.72 15.15 -4.31
N SER A 179 8.90 15.77 -4.25
CA SER A 179 9.09 17.15 -4.71
C SER A 179 8.72 17.33 -6.18
N PHE A 180 9.12 16.37 -7.02
CA PHE A 180 8.75 16.36 -8.44
C PHE A 180 7.24 16.17 -8.64
N ALA A 181 6.62 15.25 -7.91
CA ALA A 181 5.18 15.02 -8.01
C ALA A 181 4.38 16.27 -7.61
N ARG A 182 4.74 16.93 -6.51
CA ARG A 182 4.13 18.19 -6.06
C ARG A 182 4.27 19.29 -7.11
N ALA A 183 5.46 19.45 -7.69
CA ALA A 183 5.71 20.46 -8.72
C ALA A 183 4.90 20.20 -10.00
N ALA A 184 4.89 18.96 -10.49
CA ALA A 184 4.12 18.57 -11.67
C ALA A 184 2.61 18.70 -11.44
N TRP A 185 2.12 18.26 -10.27
CA TRP A 185 0.72 18.40 -9.87
C TRP A 185 0.28 19.85 -9.84
N ASN A 186 1.05 20.72 -9.18
CA ASN A 186 0.73 22.14 -9.08
C ASN A 186 0.79 22.86 -10.44
N ALA A 187 1.69 22.44 -11.33
CA ALA A 187 1.76 22.99 -12.69
C ALA A 187 0.54 22.59 -13.53
N LEU A 188 0.06 21.35 -13.40
CA LEU A 188 -1.07 20.83 -14.16
C LEU A 188 -2.42 21.29 -13.61
N ALA A 189 -2.57 21.27 -12.28
CA ALA A 189 -3.84 21.42 -11.58
C ALA A 189 -3.69 22.23 -10.27
N PRO A 190 -3.33 23.52 -10.34
CA PRO A 190 -3.09 24.36 -9.15
C PRO A 190 -4.35 24.55 -8.28
N GLU A 191 -5.55 24.33 -8.82
CA GLU A 191 -6.80 24.41 -8.06
C GLU A 191 -7.10 23.16 -7.22
N TRP A 192 -6.34 22.07 -7.44
CA TRP A 192 -6.50 20.81 -6.74
C TRP A 192 -5.37 20.65 -5.71
N PRO A 193 -5.66 20.58 -4.40
CA PRO A 193 -4.62 20.34 -3.40
C PRO A 193 -3.93 18.98 -3.59
N PHE A 194 -2.62 18.95 -3.33
CA PHE A 194 -1.82 17.72 -3.38
C PHE A 194 -1.98 16.90 -2.10
N ASP A 195 -2.00 17.54 -0.94
CA ASP A 195 -2.19 16.86 0.34
C ASP A 195 -3.66 16.50 0.55
N LEU A 196 -3.93 15.30 1.05
CA LEU A 196 -5.29 14.78 1.25
C LEU A 196 -6.07 15.62 2.27
N GLU A 197 -5.42 16.07 3.33
CA GLU A 197 -6.04 16.95 4.33
C GLU A 197 -6.56 18.24 3.67
N ASP A 198 -5.68 18.93 2.94
CA ASP A 198 -6.04 20.17 2.25
C ASP A 198 -7.14 19.94 1.20
N ALA A 199 -7.09 18.79 0.49
CA ALA A 199 -8.10 18.42 -0.49
C ALA A 199 -9.47 18.23 0.18
N LEU A 200 -9.54 17.53 1.32
CA LEU A 200 -10.78 17.35 2.08
C LEU A 200 -11.32 18.67 2.62
N ILE A 201 -10.45 19.53 3.16
CA ILE A 201 -10.83 20.85 3.67
C ILE A 201 -11.40 21.71 2.53
N ASP A 202 -10.73 21.77 1.38
CA ASP A 202 -11.20 22.52 0.22
C ASP A 202 -12.53 21.96 -0.32
N HIS A 203 -12.66 20.63 -0.44
CA HIS A 203 -13.87 19.98 -0.90
C HIS A 203 -15.09 20.30 -0.01
N ARG A 204 -14.91 20.23 1.31
CA ARG A 204 -15.94 20.59 2.30
C ARG A 204 -16.29 22.08 2.22
N ARG A 205 -15.29 22.96 2.09
CA ARG A 205 -15.50 24.42 1.91
C ARG A 205 -16.29 24.75 0.64
N ARG A 206 -16.09 23.99 -0.43
CA ARG A 206 -16.82 24.15 -1.70
C ARG A 206 -18.21 23.50 -1.70
N GLY A 207 -18.61 22.85 -0.61
CA GLY A 207 -19.87 22.13 -0.50
C GLY A 207 -19.94 20.94 -1.47
N GLY A 208 -18.84 20.20 -1.59
CA GLY A 208 -18.76 18.99 -2.43
C GLY A 208 -18.48 19.25 -3.92
N ARG A 209 -18.33 20.50 -4.34
CA ARG A 209 -18.04 20.83 -5.75
C ARG A 209 -16.56 20.64 -6.07
N LEU A 210 -16.28 19.89 -7.14
CA LEU A 210 -14.92 19.68 -7.65
C LEU A 210 -14.39 20.95 -8.34
N PRO A 211 -13.07 21.23 -8.25
CA PRO A 211 -12.42 22.25 -9.07
C PRO A 211 -12.51 21.93 -10.56
N ARG A 212 -12.32 22.94 -11.41
CA ARG A 212 -12.32 22.70 -12.86
C ARG A 212 -11.06 21.93 -13.24
N SER A 213 -11.20 20.89 -14.06
CA SER A 213 -10.05 20.27 -14.72
C SER A 213 -9.94 20.78 -16.16
N ARG A 214 -8.73 21.17 -16.56
CA ARG A 214 -8.39 21.57 -17.93
C ARG A 214 -7.79 20.42 -18.75
N ALA A 215 -7.48 19.30 -18.10
CA ALA A 215 -6.87 18.14 -18.72
C ALA A 215 -7.92 17.26 -19.42
N ILE A 216 -7.45 16.34 -20.27
CA ILE A 216 -8.29 15.28 -20.83
C ILE A 216 -8.89 14.49 -19.66
N SER A 217 -10.21 14.27 -19.71
CA SER A 217 -10.89 13.47 -18.68
C SER A 217 -10.51 12.00 -18.85
N PHE A 218 -9.83 11.43 -17.86
CA PHE A 218 -9.71 9.98 -17.70
C PHE A 218 -10.99 9.47 -17.04
N ASP A 219 -11.50 8.34 -17.51
CA ASP A 219 -12.71 7.71 -16.96
C ASP A 219 -12.37 6.26 -16.58
N SER A 220 -12.49 5.96 -15.29
CA SER A 220 -12.25 4.62 -14.74
C SER A 220 -13.52 3.78 -14.59
N SER A 221 -14.60 4.15 -15.28
CA SER A 221 -15.91 3.50 -15.17
C SER A 221 -15.94 2.03 -15.56
N SER A 222 -14.94 1.52 -16.28
CA SER A 222 -14.86 0.11 -16.62
C SER A 222 -14.50 -0.77 -15.41
N CYS A 223 -13.96 -0.18 -14.34
CA CYS A 223 -13.51 -0.88 -13.14
C CYS A 223 -14.48 -0.72 -11.95
N ASP A 224 -14.80 -1.85 -11.28
CA ASP A 224 -15.48 -1.85 -9.98
C ASP A 224 -14.49 -1.51 -8.84
N THR A 225 -14.12 -0.23 -8.76
CA THR A 225 -13.16 0.26 -7.75
C THR A 225 -13.69 0.09 -6.33
N VAL A 226 -15.01 0.21 -6.11
CA VAL A 226 -15.65 0.03 -4.79
C VAL A 226 -15.56 -1.43 -4.34
N GLY A 227 -15.90 -2.38 -5.21
CA GLY A 227 -15.75 -3.80 -4.91
C GLY A 227 -14.29 -4.19 -4.71
N SER A 228 -13.38 -3.62 -5.50
CA SER A 228 -11.93 -3.80 -5.31
C SER A 228 -11.46 -3.30 -3.95
N ALA A 229 -11.93 -2.12 -3.51
CA ALA A 229 -11.60 -1.58 -2.19
C ALA A 229 -12.11 -2.49 -1.07
N THR A 230 -13.35 -2.93 -1.17
CA THR A 230 -13.98 -3.83 -0.21
C THR A 230 -13.19 -5.14 -0.04
N ARG A 231 -12.75 -5.73 -1.15
CA ARG A 231 -11.92 -6.96 -1.13
C ARG A 231 -10.56 -6.75 -0.47
N GLN A 232 -9.93 -5.60 -0.72
CA GLN A 232 -8.62 -5.27 -0.12
C GLN A 232 -8.70 -4.95 1.38
N GLY A 233 -9.82 -4.42 1.87
CA GLY A 233 -10.00 -4.12 3.31
C GLY A 233 -9.84 -5.33 4.22
N GLY A 234 -10.20 -6.53 3.76
CA GLY A 234 -10.00 -7.77 4.52
C GLY A 234 -8.57 -8.33 4.44
N PHE A 235 -7.80 -7.97 3.41
CA PHE A 235 -6.49 -8.57 3.13
C PHE A 235 -5.41 -8.13 4.14
N LEU A 236 -5.44 -6.87 4.59
CA LEU A 236 -4.46 -6.35 5.57
C LEU A 236 -4.38 -7.23 6.82
N TRP A 237 -5.53 -7.66 7.35
CA TRP A 237 -5.62 -8.48 8.56
C TRP A 237 -5.10 -9.91 8.39
N GLN A 238 -4.97 -10.40 7.15
CA GLN A 238 -4.38 -11.71 6.88
C GLN A 238 -2.85 -11.68 6.96
N GLY A 239 -2.23 -10.50 6.77
CA GLY A 239 -0.78 -10.31 6.73
C GLY A 239 -0.15 -9.69 7.98
N LEU A 240 -0.96 -9.30 8.97
CA LEU A 240 -0.47 -8.83 10.26
C LEU A 240 -0.07 -10.02 11.14
N PRO A 241 1.03 -9.93 11.91
CA PRO A 241 1.36 -10.96 12.89
C PRO A 241 0.17 -11.13 13.84
N ARG A 242 -0.27 -12.36 14.08
CA ARG A 242 -1.17 -12.61 15.21
C ARG A 242 -0.40 -12.21 16.46
N GLU A 243 -0.97 -11.33 17.27
CA GLU A 243 -0.43 -11.05 18.60
C GLU A 243 -0.30 -12.39 19.34
N THR A 244 0.94 -12.80 19.63
CA THR A 244 1.28 -13.99 20.42
C THR A 244 1.55 -13.61 21.85
#